data_AF-A0A6N6P700-F1
#
_entry.id   AF-A0A6N6P700-F1
#
_cell.length_a   1.000
_cell.length_b   1.000
_cell.length_c   1.000
_cell.angle_alpha   90.00
_cell.angle_beta   90.00
_cell.angle_gamma   90.00
#
_symmetry.space_group_name_H-M   'P 1'
#
loop_
_entity.id
_entity.type
_entity.pdbx_description
1 polymer ?
#
loop_
_entity_poly.entity_id
_entity_poly.type
_entity_poly.pdbx_seq_one_letter_code
_entity_poly.pdbx_strand_id
1 'polypeptide(L)'
;TYIGPTATENDVAYLRPETAQAIFAQFRNVCDSSRVKVPFGISQIGKAFRNEVTPKNFTFRSREFEQMELEFFIKPDEAVKIIHGKVTAWSEGADLSEPKPDWGWEMWHRYWVAQRTAYYASIGLGVDVLDYYWQSKADLAHYARACVDILFKFPFGTDELEGVAARGSFDLTQHQNHSGKQLEYFDEELKAACDAMTPEQKSFFVEETFSQRTNPKTSLEEITATCEKLFKGLYIPHVIEPSAGLDRLALAILTNSFDEEVVTDDKGKSETRTVLRFHPRIAPIKVGVFPLLKNKPELVAKAREVVAMLRPHMNVFYDETAAIGRRYRRQDEVGTPFGVTIDFETLGETSPELKDTVTLRERDSMEQKRIPISQLLPFLLGKIL
;
A
#
# COMPACT_ATOMS: atom_id res chain seq x y z
N THR A 1 -28.86 1.69 -10.40
CA THR A 1 -29.73 0.62 -9.88
C THR A 1 -30.75 1.22 -8.96
N TYR A 2 -31.83 0.52 -8.61
CA TYR A 2 -32.80 0.99 -7.62
C TYR A 2 -32.62 0.22 -6.31
N ILE A 3 -32.67 0.91 -5.17
CA ILE A 3 -32.62 0.29 -3.84
C ILE A 3 -34.05 0.02 -3.35
N GLY A 4 -34.28 -1.15 -2.77
CA GLY A 4 -35.58 -1.50 -2.20
C GLY A 4 -36.53 -2.20 -3.18
N PRO A 5 -37.76 -2.54 -2.74
CA PRO A 5 -38.70 -3.34 -3.50
C PRO A 5 -39.38 -2.56 -4.65
N THR A 6 -39.28 -1.23 -4.64
CA THR A 6 -39.89 -0.34 -5.64
C THR A 6 -38.82 0.42 -6.41
N ALA A 7 -38.95 0.49 -7.73
CA ALA A 7 -38.06 1.28 -8.57
C ALA A 7 -38.68 2.69 -8.78
N THR A 8 -38.38 3.62 -7.88
CA THR A 8 -38.74 5.04 -8.04
C THR A 8 -37.50 5.90 -8.28
N GLU A 9 -37.65 7.10 -8.85
CA GLU A 9 -36.51 8.02 -9.06
C GLU A 9 -35.77 8.36 -7.75
N ASN A 10 -36.47 8.35 -6.62
CA ASN A 10 -35.88 8.56 -5.29
C ASN A 10 -35.01 7.39 -4.82
N ASP A 11 -35.19 6.21 -5.41
CA ASP A 11 -34.49 4.98 -5.05
C ASP A 11 -33.25 4.73 -5.92
N VAL A 12 -32.90 5.67 -6.82
CA VAL A 12 -31.73 5.54 -7.68
C VAL A 12 -30.45 5.54 -6.84
N ALA A 13 -29.64 4.50 -7.03
CA ALA A 13 -28.32 4.36 -6.46
C ALA A 13 -27.28 3.97 -7.52
N TYR A 14 -26.03 4.32 -7.23
CA TYR A 14 -24.90 4.10 -8.10
C TYR A 14 -23.93 3.11 -7.48
N LEU A 15 -23.22 2.39 -8.34
CA LEU A 15 -22.02 1.67 -7.92
C LEU A 15 -20.94 2.71 -7.64
N ARG A 16 -20.26 2.58 -6.50
CA ARG A 16 -19.26 3.54 -6.06
C ARG A 16 -18.07 3.60 -7.05
N PRO A 17 -17.61 4.80 -7.44
CA PRO A 17 -16.45 4.95 -8.32
C PRO A 17 -15.11 4.92 -7.59
N GLU A 18 -15.15 4.91 -6.25
CA GLU A 18 -14.04 4.86 -5.31
C GLU A 18 -14.52 4.28 -3.96
N THR A 19 -13.60 3.97 -3.05
CA THR A 19 -13.90 3.44 -1.72
C THR A 19 -13.93 4.52 -0.62
N ALA A 20 -13.27 5.66 -0.84
CA ALA A 20 -13.16 6.79 0.09
C ALA A 20 -14.50 7.29 0.66
N GLN A 21 -15.54 7.40 -0.17
CA GLN A 21 -16.83 7.98 0.26
C GLN A 21 -17.49 7.25 1.44
N ALA A 22 -17.33 5.92 1.50
CA ALA A 22 -17.87 5.14 2.62
C ALA A 22 -17.13 5.46 3.93
N ILE A 23 -15.83 5.74 3.85
CA ILE A 23 -15.00 6.11 4.99
C ILE A 23 -15.47 7.45 5.56
N PHE A 24 -15.69 8.47 4.72
CA PHE A 24 -16.19 9.77 5.16
C PHE A 24 -17.58 9.67 5.81
N ALA A 25 -18.49 8.90 5.20
CA ALA A 25 -19.83 8.69 5.75
C ALA A 25 -19.81 7.95 7.12
N GLN A 26 -18.78 7.15 7.39
CA GLN A 26 -18.63 6.38 8.64
C GLN A 26 -17.65 7.03 9.64
N PHE A 27 -17.04 8.17 9.31
CA PHE A 27 -16.02 8.84 10.13
C PHE A 27 -16.46 8.97 11.60
N ARG A 28 -17.67 9.48 11.85
CA ARG A 28 -18.19 9.69 13.20
C ARG A 28 -18.38 8.37 13.96
N ASN A 29 -18.93 7.36 13.30
CA ASN A 29 -19.14 6.04 13.91
C ASN A 29 -17.82 5.40 14.31
N VAL A 30 -16.77 5.55 13.50
CA VAL A 30 -15.42 5.07 13.84
C VAL A 30 -14.87 5.83 15.04
N CYS A 31 -14.90 7.16 15.03
CA CYS A 31 -14.44 7.98 16.16
C CYS A 31 -15.13 7.59 17.47
N ASP A 32 -16.46 7.46 17.46
CA ASP A 32 -17.26 7.20 18.66
C ASP A 32 -17.07 5.78 19.20
N SER A 33 -16.91 4.78 18.30
CA SER A 33 -16.78 3.37 18.71
C SER A 33 -15.36 2.97 19.07
N SER A 34 -14.33 3.57 18.45
CA SER A 34 -12.93 3.17 18.62
C SER A 34 -12.11 4.10 19.51
N ARG A 35 -12.63 5.30 19.85
CA ARG A 35 -11.94 6.31 20.68
C ARG A 35 -10.55 6.68 20.16
N VAL A 36 -10.36 6.61 18.84
CA VAL A 36 -9.14 7.06 18.15
C VAL A 36 -8.94 8.57 18.34
N LYS A 37 -7.68 9.00 18.34
CA LYS A 37 -7.29 10.42 18.38
C LYS A 37 -6.68 10.83 17.06
N VAL A 38 -6.94 12.06 16.63
CA VAL A 38 -6.30 12.63 15.43
C VAL A 38 -4.82 12.94 15.73
N PRO A 39 -3.86 12.47 14.91
CA PRO A 39 -4.05 11.85 13.60
C PRO A 39 -4.30 10.33 13.63
N PHE A 40 -5.16 9.84 12.74
CA PHE A 40 -5.41 8.41 12.53
C PHE A 40 -5.89 8.12 11.11
N GLY A 41 -5.84 6.85 10.70
CA GLY A 41 -6.25 6.43 9.37
C GLY A 41 -7.41 5.43 9.38
N ILE A 42 -8.28 5.50 8.37
CA ILE A 42 -9.24 4.44 8.04
C ILE A 42 -8.90 3.96 6.64
N SER A 43 -8.63 2.66 6.49
CA SER A 43 -8.30 2.06 5.20
C SER A 43 -9.44 1.18 4.69
N GLN A 44 -9.65 1.15 3.38
CA GLN A 44 -10.58 0.24 2.75
C GLN A 44 -9.94 -0.40 1.51
N ILE A 45 -10.12 -1.72 1.41
CA ILE A 45 -9.86 -2.47 0.18
C ILE A 45 -11.20 -2.94 -0.36
N GLY A 46 -11.45 -2.69 -1.65
CA GLY A 46 -12.62 -3.26 -2.30
C GLY A 46 -12.86 -2.76 -3.71
N LYS A 47 -13.93 -3.29 -4.30
CA LYS A 47 -14.32 -2.98 -5.68
C LYS A 47 -14.81 -1.55 -5.85
N ALA A 48 -14.42 -0.95 -6.96
CA ALA A 48 -14.89 0.32 -7.50
C ALA A 48 -15.27 0.16 -8.98
N PHE A 49 -16.15 1.04 -9.45
CA PHE A 49 -16.77 0.93 -10.76
C PHE A 49 -16.75 2.27 -11.49
N ARG A 50 -16.12 2.31 -12.67
CA ARG A 50 -16.09 3.49 -13.54
C ARG A 50 -16.62 3.10 -14.90
N ASN A 51 -17.58 3.86 -15.43
CA ASN A 51 -18.17 3.56 -16.74
C ASN A 51 -17.22 4.01 -17.88
N GLU A 52 -16.07 3.37 -17.94
CA GLU A 52 -15.00 3.67 -18.89
C GLU A 52 -15.48 3.49 -20.34
N VAL A 53 -15.24 4.51 -21.16
CA VAL A 53 -15.67 4.52 -22.56
C VAL A 53 -14.86 3.50 -23.36
N THR A 54 -13.54 3.52 -23.19
CA THR A 54 -12.61 2.66 -23.92
C THR A 54 -11.67 1.93 -22.96
N PRO A 55 -12.06 0.73 -22.49
CA PRO A 55 -11.15 -0.15 -21.75
C PRO A 55 -9.92 -0.51 -22.60
N LYS A 56 -8.73 -0.53 -22.01
CA LYS A 56 -7.47 -0.81 -22.71
C LYS A 56 -6.37 -1.30 -21.77
N ASN A 57 -5.30 -1.83 -22.36
CA ASN A 57 -4.08 -2.25 -21.65
C ASN A 57 -4.36 -3.28 -20.55
N PHE A 58 -5.15 -4.30 -20.89
CA PHE A 58 -5.51 -5.42 -20.01
C PHE A 58 -6.22 -4.94 -18.72
N THR A 59 -5.65 -5.17 -17.54
CA THR A 59 -6.22 -4.76 -16.24
C THR A 59 -5.96 -3.29 -15.90
N PHE A 60 -5.17 -2.57 -16.71
CA PHE A 60 -4.80 -1.18 -16.39
C PHE A 60 -5.98 -0.21 -16.42
N ARG A 61 -6.88 -0.38 -17.40
CA ARG A 61 -8.07 0.46 -17.59
C ARG A 61 -9.31 -0.40 -17.80
N SER A 62 -9.94 -0.77 -16.69
CA SER A 62 -11.14 -1.60 -16.62
C SER A 62 -12.37 -0.80 -16.11
N ARG A 63 -13.55 -1.42 -16.16
CA ARG A 63 -14.80 -0.84 -15.63
C ARG A 63 -15.08 -1.24 -14.18
N GLU A 64 -14.48 -2.34 -13.75
CA GLU A 64 -14.51 -2.88 -12.40
C GLU A 64 -13.06 -3.21 -12.03
N PHE A 65 -12.62 -2.73 -10.88
CA PHE A 65 -11.27 -2.92 -10.35
C PHE A 65 -11.31 -2.83 -8.82
N GLU A 66 -10.29 -3.37 -8.17
CA GLU A 66 -10.08 -3.22 -6.74
C GLU A 66 -9.17 -2.04 -6.45
N GLN A 67 -9.56 -1.24 -5.46
CA GLN A 67 -8.74 -0.18 -4.90
C GLN A 67 -8.36 -0.51 -3.47
N MET A 68 -7.22 0.03 -3.08
CA MET A 68 -6.76 0.12 -1.71
C MET A 68 -6.58 1.60 -1.40
N GLU A 69 -7.47 2.15 -0.58
CA GLU A 69 -7.45 3.57 -0.21
C GLU A 69 -7.31 3.71 1.31
N LEU A 70 -6.68 4.80 1.72
CA LEU A 70 -6.51 5.19 3.11
C LEU A 70 -6.91 6.65 3.25
N GLU A 71 -7.91 6.94 4.08
CA GLU A 71 -8.16 8.31 4.51
C GLU A 71 -7.43 8.55 5.83
N PHE A 72 -6.31 9.27 5.77
CA PHE A 72 -5.53 9.64 6.94
C PHE A 72 -5.93 11.02 7.44
N PHE A 73 -6.69 11.04 8.53
CA PHE A 73 -7.21 12.24 9.16
C PHE A 73 -6.13 12.91 10.00
N ILE A 74 -5.88 14.19 9.74
CA ILE A 74 -4.90 15.03 10.43
C ILE A 74 -5.57 16.30 10.98
N LYS A 75 -4.90 16.93 11.94
CA LYS A 75 -5.31 18.24 12.45
C LYS A 75 -5.15 19.29 11.34
N PRO A 76 -6.03 20.29 11.24
CA PRO A 76 -5.75 21.46 10.43
C PRO A 76 -4.53 22.22 10.99
N ASP A 77 -3.74 22.85 10.12
CA ASP A 77 -2.52 23.58 10.52
C ASP A 77 -2.81 24.63 11.60
N GLU A 78 -3.98 25.26 11.56
CA GLU A 78 -4.41 26.24 12.55
C GLU A 78 -4.52 25.62 13.96
N ALA A 79 -5.02 24.38 14.08
CA ALA A 79 -5.07 23.66 15.35
C ALA A 79 -3.66 23.25 15.81
N VAL A 80 -2.82 22.76 14.90
CA VAL A 80 -1.41 22.41 15.19
C VAL A 80 -0.67 23.63 15.73
N LYS A 81 -0.85 24.80 15.09
CA LYS A 81 -0.24 26.07 15.51
C LYS A 81 -0.69 26.49 16.90
N ILE A 82 -1.98 26.36 17.23
CA ILE A 82 -2.48 26.70 18.57
C ILE A 82 -1.86 25.80 19.63
N ILE A 83 -1.80 24.48 19.37
CA ILE A 83 -1.31 23.50 20.34
C ILE A 83 0.20 23.62 20.54
N HIS A 84 0.97 23.72 19.44
CA HIS A 84 2.43 23.61 19.47
C HIS A 84 3.17 24.94 19.27
N GLY A 85 2.44 26.03 19.05
CA GLY A 85 2.99 27.37 18.77
C GLY A 85 3.53 27.56 17.35
N LYS A 86 3.63 26.50 16.55
CA LYS A 86 4.15 26.51 15.18
C LYS A 86 3.61 25.34 14.37
N VAL A 87 3.76 25.45 13.06
CA VAL A 87 3.53 24.36 12.09
C VAL A 87 4.82 24.15 11.33
N THR A 88 5.34 22.94 11.35
CA THR A 88 6.54 22.58 10.57
C THR A 88 6.17 22.56 9.09
N ALA A 89 6.81 23.44 8.33
CA ALA A 89 6.74 23.46 6.87
C ALA A 89 7.74 22.47 6.28
N TRP A 90 7.46 22.00 5.06
CA TRP A 90 8.39 21.15 4.34
C TRP A 90 9.68 21.90 3.98
N SER A 91 10.80 21.19 4.07
CA SER A 91 12.08 21.61 3.51
C SER A 91 12.78 20.40 2.88
N GLU A 92 13.59 20.63 1.87
CA GLU A 92 14.42 19.57 1.29
C GLU A 92 15.32 18.94 2.38
N GLY A 93 15.34 17.60 2.44
CA GLY A 93 16.05 16.86 3.47
C GLY A 93 15.36 16.79 4.84
N ALA A 94 14.11 17.24 4.97
CA ALA A 94 13.35 17.07 6.22
C ALA A 94 13.21 15.57 6.58
N ASP A 95 13.31 15.28 7.88
CA ASP A 95 13.17 13.93 8.40
C ASP A 95 11.71 13.46 8.34
N LEU A 96 11.46 12.43 7.51
CA LEU A 96 10.16 11.78 7.34
C LEU A 96 10.14 10.37 7.94
N SER A 97 11.15 9.99 8.73
CA SER A 97 11.22 8.65 9.32
C SER A 97 10.16 8.44 10.40
N GLU A 98 9.86 9.49 11.17
CA GLU A 98 8.93 9.43 12.29
C GLU A 98 8.01 10.67 12.33
N PRO A 99 6.69 10.49 12.49
CA PRO A 99 5.77 11.58 12.70
C PRO A 99 6.11 12.47 13.89
N LYS A 100 6.00 13.79 13.71
CA LYS A 100 6.17 14.77 14.78
C LYS A 100 4.85 15.52 15.05
N PRO A 101 4.60 15.94 16.30
CA PRO A 101 3.32 16.53 16.68
C PRO A 101 3.05 17.90 16.03
N ASP A 102 4.10 18.63 15.65
CA ASP A 102 4.02 19.96 15.01
C ASP A 102 3.88 19.89 13.47
N TRP A 103 3.68 18.71 12.89
CA TRP A 103 3.53 18.56 11.44
C TRP A 103 2.19 19.10 10.93
N GLY A 104 2.28 19.99 9.93
CA GLY A 104 1.16 20.42 9.11
C GLY A 104 0.89 19.47 7.94
N TRP A 105 -0.11 19.81 7.11
CA TRP A 105 -0.54 18.95 6.00
C TRP A 105 0.58 18.63 5.00
N GLU A 106 1.51 19.56 4.75
CA GLU A 106 2.58 19.36 3.77
C GLU A 106 3.58 18.29 4.23
N MET A 107 3.97 18.32 5.51
CA MET A 107 4.81 17.27 6.10
C MET A 107 4.11 15.91 6.09
N TRP A 108 2.82 15.86 6.41
CA TRP A 108 2.04 14.62 6.35
C TRP A 108 1.90 14.08 4.93
N HIS A 109 1.69 14.94 3.94
CA HIS A 109 1.62 14.56 2.54
C HIS A 109 2.95 13.96 2.06
N ARG A 110 4.07 14.65 2.35
CA ARG A 110 5.43 14.18 2.03
C ARG A 110 5.75 12.86 2.73
N TYR A 111 5.38 12.74 4.00
CA TYR A 111 5.50 11.51 4.76
C TYR A 111 4.79 10.35 4.08
N TRP A 112 3.52 10.51 3.71
CA TRP A 112 2.76 9.45 3.05
C TRP A 112 3.34 9.09 1.68
N VAL A 113 3.77 10.06 0.87
CA VAL A 113 4.51 9.76 -0.38
C VAL A 113 5.73 8.88 -0.09
N ALA A 114 6.56 9.25 0.89
CA ALA A 114 7.74 8.47 1.27
C ALA A 114 7.40 7.06 1.79
N GLN A 115 6.36 6.92 2.62
CA GLN A 115 5.91 5.63 3.13
C GLN A 115 5.41 4.72 2.00
N ARG A 116 4.66 5.26 1.03
CA ARG A 116 4.17 4.51 -0.13
C ARG A 116 5.31 4.11 -1.07
N THR A 117 6.26 5.01 -1.34
CA THR A 117 7.50 4.67 -2.06
C THR A 117 8.28 3.55 -1.38
N ALA A 118 8.48 3.62 -0.07
CA ALA A 118 9.19 2.58 0.69
C ALA A 118 8.43 1.24 0.65
N TYR A 119 7.10 1.27 0.70
CA TYR A 119 6.27 0.09 0.51
C TYR A 119 6.50 -0.55 -0.86
N TYR A 120 6.48 0.23 -1.95
CA TYR A 120 6.74 -0.29 -3.30
C TYR A 120 8.13 -0.92 -3.43
N ALA A 121 9.16 -0.26 -2.90
CA ALA A 121 10.52 -0.81 -2.87
C ALA A 121 10.56 -2.15 -2.12
N SER A 122 9.85 -2.27 -0.99
CA SER A 122 9.80 -3.50 -0.19
C SER A 122 9.11 -4.70 -0.88
N ILE A 123 8.42 -4.46 -2.00
CA ILE A 123 7.77 -5.49 -2.82
C ILE A 123 8.41 -5.66 -4.21
N GLY A 124 9.57 -5.05 -4.44
CA GLY A 124 10.35 -5.20 -5.67
C GLY A 124 10.06 -4.17 -6.76
N LEU A 125 9.37 -3.07 -6.44
CA LEU A 125 9.19 -1.92 -7.34
C LEU A 125 10.07 -0.77 -6.84
N GLY A 126 11.32 -0.77 -7.27
CA GLY A 126 12.35 0.18 -6.82
C GLY A 126 12.32 1.53 -7.54
N VAL A 127 13.25 2.40 -7.16
CA VAL A 127 13.43 3.76 -7.72
C VAL A 127 13.82 3.78 -9.20
N ASP A 128 14.29 2.64 -9.73
CA ASP A 128 14.65 2.45 -11.12
C ASP A 128 13.42 2.36 -12.04
N VAL A 129 12.29 1.89 -11.51
CA VAL A 129 11.04 1.67 -12.28
C VAL A 129 9.90 2.60 -11.90
N LEU A 130 10.05 3.34 -10.80
CA LEU A 130 9.10 4.37 -10.37
C LEU A 130 9.49 5.76 -10.88
N ASP A 131 8.49 6.60 -11.10
CA ASP A 131 8.62 8.03 -11.38
C ASP A 131 7.55 8.80 -10.59
N TYR A 132 7.64 10.14 -10.52
CA TYR A 132 6.76 10.95 -9.69
C TYR A 132 6.27 12.17 -10.44
N TYR A 133 4.94 12.29 -10.57
CA TYR A 133 4.32 13.51 -11.08
C TYR A 133 3.72 14.32 -9.95
N TRP A 134 4.38 15.42 -9.60
CA TRP A 134 3.84 16.43 -8.69
C TRP A 134 2.86 17.30 -9.47
N GLN A 135 1.56 17.08 -9.28
CA GLN A 135 0.53 17.70 -10.10
C GLN A 135 0.59 19.22 -10.06
N SER A 136 0.43 19.85 -11.23
CA SER A 136 0.28 21.28 -11.34
C SER A 136 -1.08 21.74 -10.82
N LYS A 137 -1.25 23.03 -10.52
CA LYS A 137 -2.56 23.59 -10.13
C LYS A 137 -3.67 23.35 -11.16
N ALA A 138 -3.32 23.18 -12.44
CA ALA A 138 -4.29 22.93 -13.50
C ALA A 138 -4.80 21.48 -13.51
N ASP A 139 -4.00 20.55 -12.99
CA ASP A 139 -4.32 19.12 -12.99
C ASP A 139 -4.95 18.66 -11.68
N LEU A 140 -4.77 19.44 -10.60
CA LEU A 140 -5.36 19.15 -9.30
C LEU A 140 -6.88 19.02 -9.39
N ALA A 141 -7.39 17.96 -8.77
CA ALA A 141 -8.81 17.87 -8.47
C ALA A 141 -9.25 19.10 -7.66
N HIS A 142 -10.48 19.57 -7.90
CA HIS A 142 -11.01 20.80 -7.30
C HIS A 142 -10.99 20.85 -5.76
N TYR A 143 -10.86 19.70 -5.09
CA TYR A 143 -10.78 19.56 -3.64
C TYR A 143 -9.35 19.43 -3.10
N ALA A 144 -8.35 19.14 -3.95
CA ALA A 144 -7.00 18.82 -3.51
C ALA A 144 -6.13 20.09 -3.36
N ARG A 145 -5.38 20.16 -2.26
CA ARG A 145 -4.31 21.15 -2.04
C ARG A 145 -3.02 20.77 -2.76
N ALA A 146 -2.74 19.47 -2.82
CA ALA A 146 -1.60 18.88 -3.51
C ALA A 146 -1.96 17.43 -3.88
N CYS A 147 -1.34 16.91 -4.93
CA CYS A 147 -1.41 15.50 -5.30
C CYS A 147 -0.10 15.09 -5.95
N VAL A 148 0.34 13.87 -5.65
CA VAL A 148 1.47 13.23 -6.31
C VAL A 148 1.00 11.91 -6.86
N ASP A 149 1.23 11.74 -8.15
CA ASP A 149 1.03 10.46 -8.79
C ASP A 149 2.37 9.71 -8.76
N ILE A 150 2.39 8.60 -8.03
CA ILE A 150 3.46 7.62 -8.12
C ILE A 150 3.23 6.84 -9.42
N LEU A 151 4.14 7.01 -10.36
CA LEU A 151 4.07 6.42 -11.69
C LEU A 151 4.91 5.16 -11.78
N PHE A 152 4.53 4.24 -12.66
CA PHE A 152 5.31 3.06 -13.00
C PHE A 152 5.57 3.00 -14.52
N LYS A 153 6.76 2.54 -14.90
CA LYS A 153 7.19 2.38 -16.30
C LYS A 153 6.62 1.08 -16.89
N PHE A 154 5.35 1.08 -17.30
CA PHE A 154 4.75 -0.07 -17.98
C PHE A 154 5.35 -0.29 -19.39
N PRO A 155 5.23 -1.50 -19.97
CA PRO A 155 5.66 -1.77 -21.35
C PRO A 155 4.98 -0.89 -22.42
N PHE A 156 3.83 -0.28 -22.08
CA PHE A 156 3.07 0.62 -22.96
C PHE A 156 3.24 2.10 -22.62
N GLY A 157 4.13 2.46 -21.68
CA GLY A 157 4.39 3.83 -21.26
C GLY A 157 4.37 4.02 -19.74
N THR A 158 4.86 5.17 -19.28
CA THR A 158 4.83 5.56 -17.87
C THR A 158 3.46 6.11 -17.51
N ASP A 159 2.81 5.54 -16.50
CA ASP A 159 1.46 5.92 -16.08
C ASP A 159 1.24 5.66 -14.58
N GLU A 160 0.15 6.20 -14.04
CA GLU A 160 -0.18 6.24 -12.61
C GLU A 160 -0.43 4.86 -11.99
N LEU A 161 0.27 4.58 -10.89
CA LEU A 161 0.07 3.41 -10.04
C LEU A 161 -0.74 3.75 -8.78
N GLU A 162 -0.44 4.89 -8.15
CA GLU A 162 -1.09 5.38 -6.94
C GLU A 162 -1.04 6.91 -6.87
N GLY A 163 -2.17 7.54 -6.54
CA GLY A 163 -2.24 8.96 -6.22
C GLY A 163 -2.15 9.17 -4.71
N VAL A 164 -1.35 10.14 -4.27
CA VAL A 164 -1.30 10.59 -2.87
C VAL A 164 -1.77 12.04 -2.82
N ALA A 165 -3.00 12.26 -2.38
CA ALA A 165 -3.67 13.56 -2.38
C ALA A 165 -3.77 14.16 -0.98
N ALA A 166 -3.58 15.48 -0.86
CA ALA A 166 -3.93 16.26 0.32
C ALA A 166 -5.28 16.95 0.08
N ARG A 167 -6.37 16.38 0.58
CA ARG A 167 -7.76 16.78 0.25
C ARG A 167 -8.33 17.87 1.16
N GLY A 168 -7.57 18.30 2.17
CA GLY A 168 -8.06 19.25 3.18
C GLY A 168 -9.31 18.71 3.89
N SER A 169 -10.25 19.57 4.23
CA SER A 169 -11.52 19.21 4.90
C SER A 169 -12.71 19.05 3.94
N PHE A 170 -12.49 19.06 2.63
CA PHE A 170 -13.57 19.18 1.63
C PHE A 170 -14.64 18.09 1.81
N ASP A 171 -14.23 16.83 1.86
CA ASP A 171 -15.15 15.69 1.88
C ASP A 171 -16.05 15.67 3.11
N LEU A 172 -15.45 15.75 4.31
CA LEU A 172 -16.21 15.80 5.55
C LEU A 172 -17.11 17.04 5.62
N THR A 173 -16.66 18.18 5.09
CA THR A 173 -17.48 19.41 5.04
C THR A 173 -18.70 19.22 4.14
N GLN A 174 -18.54 18.62 2.95
CA GLN A 174 -19.66 18.34 2.06
C GLN A 174 -20.63 17.32 2.68
N HIS A 175 -20.13 16.23 3.24
CA HIS A 175 -20.97 15.23 3.93
C HIS A 175 -21.76 15.86 5.09
N GLN A 176 -21.12 16.71 5.89
CA GLN A 176 -21.80 17.43 6.97
C GLN A 176 -22.91 18.36 6.44
N ASN A 177 -22.62 19.15 5.41
CA ASN A 177 -23.57 20.10 4.85
C ASN A 177 -24.80 19.42 4.23
N HIS A 178 -24.60 18.31 3.51
CA HIS A 178 -25.70 17.60 2.82
C HIS A 178 -26.46 16.63 3.71
N SER A 179 -25.83 16.06 4.74
CA SER A 179 -26.49 15.14 5.68
C SER A 179 -27.12 15.84 6.89
N GLY A 180 -26.68 17.06 7.22
CA GLY A 180 -27.03 17.77 8.45
C GLY A 180 -26.45 17.13 9.72
N LYS A 181 -25.53 16.17 9.60
CA LYS A 181 -24.84 15.53 10.73
C LYS A 181 -23.52 16.25 11.02
N GLN A 182 -23.25 16.51 12.30
CA GLN A 182 -21.97 17.08 12.72
C GLN A 182 -20.86 16.05 12.54
N LEU A 183 -19.86 16.42 11.74
CA LEU A 183 -18.64 15.66 11.50
C LEU A 183 -17.41 16.36 12.09
N GLU A 184 -17.61 17.41 12.90
CA GLU A 184 -16.54 17.97 13.70
C GLU A 184 -16.00 16.95 14.73
N TYR A 185 -14.68 16.97 14.89
CA TYR A 185 -13.94 16.25 15.91
C TYR A 185 -13.65 17.17 17.09
N PHE A 186 -13.87 16.68 18.32
CA PHE A 186 -13.53 17.38 19.55
C PHE A 186 -12.15 16.93 20.04
N ASP A 187 -11.27 17.90 20.25
CA ASP A 187 -9.89 17.69 20.64
C ASP A 187 -9.60 18.36 21.98
N GLU A 188 -9.35 17.53 23.00
CA GLU A 188 -9.09 17.98 24.37
C GLU A 188 -7.81 18.81 24.48
N GLU A 189 -6.77 18.48 23.69
CA GLU A 189 -5.49 19.18 23.70
C GLU A 189 -5.66 20.58 23.10
N LEU A 190 -6.39 20.67 21.97
CA LEU A 190 -6.76 21.96 21.39
C LEU A 190 -7.60 22.79 22.35
N LYS A 191 -8.60 22.18 23.00
CA LYS A 191 -9.47 22.89 23.95
C LYS A 191 -8.66 23.50 25.10
N ALA A 192 -7.74 22.72 25.69
CA ALA A 192 -6.89 23.18 26.78
C ALA A 192 -5.97 24.33 26.32
N ALA A 193 -5.36 24.22 25.13
CA ALA A 193 -4.53 25.29 24.57
C ALA A 193 -5.33 26.57 24.34
N CYS A 194 -6.55 26.47 23.80
CA CYS A 194 -7.43 27.62 23.58
C CYS A 194 -7.95 28.26 24.87
N ASP A 195 -8.12 27.50 25.95
CA ASP A 195 -8.54 28.03 27.26
C ASP A 195 -7.44 28.84 27.94
N ALA A 196 -6.17 28.55 27.62
CA ALA A 196 -5.03 29.31 28.10
C ALA A 196 -4.80 30.64 27.35
N MET A 197 -5.47 30.85 26.21
CA MET A 197 -5.34 32.08 25.40
C MET A 197 -6.20 33.24 25.93
N THR A 198 -5.63 34.45 25.99
CA THR A 198 -6.39 35.67 26.31
C THR A 198 -7.30 36.09 25.13
N PRO A 199 -8.32 36.93 25.37
CA PRO A 199 -9.15 37.48 24.29
C PRO A 199 -8.34 38.17 23.19
N GLU A 200 -7.29 38.91 23.56
CA GLU A 200 -6.42 39.62 22.62
C GLU A 200 -5.63 38.64 21.74
N GLN A 201 -5.13 37.54 22.32
CA GLN A 201 -4.45 36.49 21.57
C GLN A 201 -5.39 35.78 20.57
N LYS A 202 -6.65 35.56 20.95
CA LYS A 202 -7.67 34.98 20.06
C LYS A 202 -8.00 35.91 18.90
N SER A 203 -8.20 37.21 19.18
CA SER A 203 -8.42 38.21 18.13
C SER A 203 -7.23 38.32 17.18
N PHE A 204 -6.01 38.38 17.71
CA PHE A 204 -4.80 38.37 16.90
C PHE A 204 -4.68 37.13 16.02
N PHE A 205 -5.01 35.95 16.55
CA PHE A 205 -4.99 34.70 15.78
C PHE A 205 -5.98 34.72 14.60
N VAL A 206 -7.18 35.30 14.78
CA VAL A 206 -8.17 35.45 13.70
C VAL A 206 -7.63 36.36 12.60
N GLU A 207 -7.08 37.52 12.96
CA GLU A 207 -6.50 38.47 12.01
C GLU A 207 -5.31 37.87 11.24
N GLU A 208 -4.41 37.20 11.96
CA GLU A 208 -3.25 36.52 11.37
C GLU A 208 -3.70 35.43 10.40
N THR A 209 -4.65 34.58 10.81
CA THR A 209 -5.21 33.51 9.98
C THR A 209 -5.87 34.07 8.71
N PHE A 210 -6.62 35.17 8.82
CA PHE A 210 -7.23 35.84 7.68
C PHE A 210 -6.18 36.40 6.72
N SER A 211 -5.13 37.04 7.24
CA SER A 211 -4.05 37.63 6.44
C SER A 211 -3.26 36.60 5.62
N GLN A 212 -3.19 35.35 6.08
CA GLN A 212 -2.47 34.26 5.42
C GLN A 212 -3.30 33.54 4.36
N ARG A 213 -4.60 33.84 4.23
CA ARG A 213 -5.44 33.23 3.19
C ARG A 213 -5.12 33.82 1.82
N THR A 214 -4.87 32.93 0.87
CA THR A 214 -4.56 33.28 -0.53
C THR A 214 -5.80 33.27 -1.44
N ASN A 215 -6.94 32.77 -0.97
CA ASN A 215 -8.19 32.78 -1.72
C ASN A 215 -8.92 34.13 -1.49
N PRO A 216 -9.04 34.99 -2.52
CA PRO A 216 -9.66 36.31 -2.38
C PRO A 216 -11.17 36.26 -2.08
N LYS A 217 -11.81 35.07 -2.17
CA LYS A 217 -13.24 34.90 -1.85
C LYS A 217 -13.52 34.62 -0.38
N THR A 218 -12.50 34.30 0.42
CA THR A 218 -12.68 33.99 1.83
C THR A 218 -12.97 35.26 2.62
N SER A 219 -14.08 35.30 3.35
CA SER A 219 -14.45 36.45 4.17
C SER A 219 -13.86 36.37 5.59
N LEU A 220 -13.68 37.53 6.23
CA LEU A 220 -13.27 37.58 7.63
C LEU A 220 -14.30 36.90 8.55
N GLU A 221 -15.58 36.97 8.19
CA GLU A 221 -16.68 36.31 8.91
C GLU A 221 -16.52 34.78 8.91
N GLU A 222 -16.23 34.18 7.74
CA GLU A 222 -15.98 32.74 7.61
C GLU A 222 -14.77 32.28 8.43
N ILE A 223 -13.69 33.07 8.42
CA ILE A 223 -12.49 32.78 9.23
C ILE A 223 -12.79 32.90 10.72
N THR A 224 -13.50 33.94 11.12
CA THR A 224 -13.91 34.13 12.51
C THR A 224 -14.75 32.94 12.99
N ALA A 225 -15.75 32.52 12.22
CA ALA A 225 -16.57 31.36 12.55
C ALA A 225 -15.75 30.05 12.65
N THR A 226 -14.75 29.89 11.78
CA THR A 226 -13.83 28.74 11.83
C THR A 226 -12.97 28.76 13.10
N CYS A 227 -12.37 29.92 13.41
CA CYS A 227 -11.56 30.10 14.62
C CYS A 227 -12.40 29.93 15.90
N GLU A 228 -13.66 30.37 15.92
CA GLU A 228 -14.56 30.16 17.06
C GLU A 228 -14.82 28.68 17.34
N LYS A 229 -14.89 27.84 16.30
CA LYS A 229 -14.96 26.39 16.47
C LYS A 229 -13.65 25.85 17.05
N LEU A 230 -12.50 26.28 16.53
CA LEU A 230 -11.18 25.90 17.06
C LEU A 230 -11.05 26.26 18.54
N PHE A 231 -11.49 27.45 18.95
CA PHE A 231 -11.46 27.91 20.35
C PHE A 231 -12.36 27.08 21.28
N LYS A 232 -13.35 26.36 20.72
CA LYS A 232 -14.17 25.39 21.43
C LYS A 232 -13.60 23.97 21.37
N GLY A 233 -12.38 23.79 20.85
CA GLY A 233 -11.74 22.49 20.67
C GLY A 233 -12.32 21.68 19.51
N LEU A 234 -13.04 22.31 18.58
CA LEU A 234 -13.75 21.63 17.49
C LEU A 234 -13.14 21.98 16.13
N TYR A 235 -12.94 20.97 15.28
CA TYR A 235 -12.56 21.16 13.88
C TYR A 235 -13.04 20.02 12.98
N ILE A 236 -13.11 20.26 11.68
CA ILE A 236 -13.22 19.21 10.68
C ILE A 236 -11.79 18.77 10.31
N PRO A 237 -11.39 17.51 10.54
CA PRO A 237 -10.05 17.05 10.20
C PRO A 237 -9.74 17.23 8.71
N HIS A 238 -8.47 17.48 8.42
CA HIS A 238 -7.97 17.40 7.05
C HIS A 238 -7.62 15.96 6.69
N VAL A 239 -7.60 15.64 5.40
CA VAL A 239 -7.36 14.28 4.92
C VAL A 239 -6.14 14.24 3.99
N ILE A 240 -5.26 13.27 4.24
CA ILE A 240 -4.26 12.80 3.28
C ILE A 240 -4.71 11.43 2.78
N GLU A 241 -4.82 11.27 1.48
CA GLU A 241 -5.34 10.07 0.81
C GLU A 241 -4.28 9.44 -0.09
N PRO A 242 -3.66 8.33 0.32
CA PRO A 242 -3.07 7.38 -0.61
C PRO A 242 -4.15 6.48 -1.23
N SER A 243 -4.28 6.52 -2.56
CA SER A 243 -5.24 5.72 -3.35
C SER A 243 -4.52 4.90 -4.41
N ALA A 244 -4.44 3.59 -4.21
CA ALA A 244 -3.77 2.65 -5.11
C ALA A 244 -4.76 1.75 -5.84
N GLY A 245 -4.56 1.55 -7.14
CA GLY A 245 -5.28 0.54 -7.93
C GLY A 245 -4.60 -0.83 -7.83
N LEU A 246 -5.23 -1.81 -7.18
CA LEU A 246 -4.63 -3.14 -6.98
C LEU A 246 -4.44 -3.90 -8.30
N ASP A 247 -5.35 -3.74 -9.25
CA ASP A 247 -5.25 -4.33 -10.59
C ASP A 247 -4.07 -3.77 -11.40
N ARG A 248 -3.79 -2.46 -11.26
CA ARG A 248 -2.61 -1.82 -11.85
C ARG A 248 -1.34 -2.27 -11.16
N LEU A 249 -1.36 -2.41 -9.84
CA LEU A 249 -0.24 -2.93 -9.07
C LEU A 249 0.10 -4.38 -9.45
N ALA A 250 -0.91 -5.24 -9.59
CA ALA A 250 -0.71 -6.60 -10.05
C ALA A 250 -0.05 -6.63 -11.44
N LEU A 251 -0.52 -5.78 -12.36
CA LEU A 251 0.08 -5.64 -13.69
C LEU A 251 1.53 -5.13 -13.61
N ALA A 252 1.79 -4.10 -12.81
CA ALA A 252 3.13 -3.53 -12.63
C ALA A 252 4.11 -4.59 -12.12
N ILE A 253 3.72 -5.34 -11.08
CA ILE A 253 4.47 -6.46 -10.52
C ILE A 253 4.77 -7.52 -11.59
N LEU A 254 3.75 -7.93 -12.37
CA LEU A 254 3.92 -8.92 -13.42
C LEU A 254 4.91 -8.44 -14.49
N THR A 255 4.71 -7.23 -15.02
CA THR A 255 5.57 -6.68 -16.07
C THR A 255 6.98 -6.41 -15.60
N ASN A 256 7.16 -6.01 -14.34
CA ASN A 256 8.48 -5.79 -13.74
C ASN A 256 9.23 -7.10 -13.50
N SER A 257 8.50 -8.16 -13.17
CA SER A 257 9.09 -9.47 -12.87
C SER A 257 9.42 -10.29 -14.12
N PHE A 258 8.76 -10.05 -15.24
CA PHE A 258 8.94 -10.86 -16.45
C PHE A 258 10.33 -10.67 -17.05
N ASP A 259 11.02 -11.79 -17.27
CA ASP A 259 12.34 -11.81 -17.90
C ASP A 259 12.53 -13.10 -18.74
N GLU A 260 13.37 -13.01 -19.75
CA GLU A 260 13.80 -14.12 -20.60
C GLU A 260 15.33 -14.14 -20.67
N GLU A 261 15.93 -15.21 -20.15
CA GLU A 261 17.39 -15.36 -20.12
C GLU A 261 17.85 -16.59 -20.91
N VAL A 262 18.99 -16.47 -21.58
CA VAL A 262 19.64 -17.61 -22.24
C VAL A 262 20.52 -18.32 -21.22
N VAL A 263 20.18 -19.57 -20.92
CA VAL A 263 20.94 -20.42 -20.00
C VAL A 263 21.71 -21.45 -20.81
N THR A 264 23.02 -21.51 -20.62
CA THR A 264 23.89 -22.51 -21.24
C THR A 264 24.24 -23.59 -20.22
N ASP A 265 23.99 -24.85 -20.55
CA ASP A 265 24.36 -25.97 -19.69
C ASP A 265 25.87 -26.27 -19.74
N ASP A 266 26.34 -27.13 -18.83
CA ASP A 266 27.75 -27.57 -18.77
C ASP A 266 28.24 -28.29 -20.04
N LYS A 267 27.32 -28.65 -20.95
CA LYS A 267 27.59 -29.29 -22.23
C LYS A 267 27.57 -28.29 -23.39
N GLY A 268 27.47 -27.00 -23.10
CA GLY A 268 27.47 -25.91 -24.09
C GLY A 268 26.15 -25.74 -24.83
N LYS A 269 25.05 -26.39 -24.40
CA LYS A 269 23.73 -26.23 -25.01
C LYS A 269 23.01 -25.05 -24.37
N SER A 270 22.69 -24.05 -25.17
CA SER A 270 21.90 -22.89 -24.75
C SER A 270 20.40 -23.15 -24.92
N GLU A 271 19.62 -22.78 -23.90
CA GLU A 271 18.16 -22.76 -23.93
C GLU A 271 17.64 -21.45 -23.33
N THR A 272 16.60 -20.87 -23.94
CA THR A 272 15.90 -19.71 -23.37
C THR A 272 15.00 -20.18 -22.24
N ARG A 273 15.10 -19.51 -21.09
CA ARG A 273 14.25 -19.71 -19.91
C ARG A 273 13.44 -18.44 -19.70
N THR A 274 12.12 -18.59 -19.62
CA THR A 274 11.22 -17.57 -19.08
C THR A 274 11.20 -17.65 -17.56
N VAL A 275 11.31 -16.51 -16.88
CA VAL A 275 11.29 -16.43 -15.42
C VAL A 275 10.49 -15.22 -14.95
N LEU A 276 9.67 -15.39 -13.91
CA LEU A 276 9.05 -14.29 -13.18
C LEU A 276 9.88 -13.98 -11.92
N ARG A 277 10.64 -12.89 -11.97
CA ARG A 277 11.49 -12.39 -10.90
C ARG A 277 10.73 -11.69 -9.76
N PHE A 278 9.63 -12.27 -9.29
CA PHE A 278 8.89 -11.73 -8.15
C PHE A 278 9.81 -11.57 -6.93
N HIS A 279 9.71 -10.43 -6.24
CA HIS A 279 10.31 -10.30 -4.93
C HIS A 279 9.74 -11.39 -3.99
N PRO A 280 10.54 -12.06 -3.14
CA PRO A 280 10.05 -13.20 -2.35
C PRO A 280 8.81 -12.87 -1.48
N ARG A 281 8.69 -11.63 -1.00
CA ARG A 281 7.53 -11.16 -0.22
C ARG A 281 6.20 -11.24 -0.97
N ILE A 282 6.20 -11.04 -2.29
CA ILE A 282 4.97 -11.04 -3.11
C ILE A 282 4.80 -12.29 -3.99
N ALA A 283 5.83 -13.13 -4.13
CA ALA A 283 5.72 -14.35 -4.94
C ALA A 283 4.51 -15.21 -4.50
N PRO A 284 3.62 -15.65 -5.42
CA PRO A 284 2.42 -16.41 -5.05
C PRO A 284 2.73 -17.73 -4.34
N ILE A 285 3.79 -18.38 -4.78
CA ILE A 285 4.37 -19.58 -4.18
C ILE A 285 5.74 -19.17 -3.62
N LYS A 286 6.01 -19.50 -2.36
CA LYS A 286 7.26 -19.11 -1.69
C LYS A 286 8.34 -20.15 -1.89
N VAL A 287 7.97 -21.42 -1.90
CA VAL A 287 8.92 -22.52 -2.02
C VAL A 287 8.30 -23.72 -2.74
N GLY A 288 9.02 -24.27 -3.70
CA GLY A 288 8.72 -25.56 -4.32
C GLY A 288 9.53 -26.67 -3.66
N VAL A 289 8.89 -27.76 -3.21
CA VAL A 289 9.56 -28.89 -2.55
C VAL A 289 9.47 -30.14 -3.44
N PHE A 290 10.62 -30.74 -3.71
CA PHE A 290 10.79 -31.75 -4.76
C PHE A 290 11.59 -32.96 -4.26
N PRO A 291 11.05 -34.18 -4.22
CA PRO A 291 11.88 -35.37 -4.09
C PRO A 291 12.66 -35.61 -5.38
N LEU A 292 13.95 -35.96 -5.29
CA LEU A 292 14.79 -36.19 -6.46
C LEU A 292 14.21 -37.29 -7.35
N LEU A 293 13.77 -38.40 -6.74
CA LEU A 293 13.18 -39.55 -7.41
C LEU A 293 11.85 -39.94 -6.77
N LYS A 294 10.80 -40.01 -7.59
CA LYS A 294 9.46 -40.42 -7.16
C LYS A 294 9.35 -41.91 -6.79
N ASN A 295 10.20 -42.76 -7.37
CA ASN A 295 10.19 -44.20 -7.15
C ASN A 295 10.99 -44.62 -5.91
N LYS A 296 11.50 -43.67 -5.13
CA LYS A 296 12.13 -43.88 -3.83
C LYS A 296 11.18 -43.35 -2.73
N PRO A 297 10.41 -44.22 -2.06
CA PRO A 297 9.39 -43.81 -1.09
C PRO A 297 9.95 -42.99 0.08
N GLU A 298 11.19 -43.24 0.48
CA GLU A 298 11.87 -42.53 1.58
C GLU A 298 12.10 -41.05 1.25
N LEU A 299 12.51 -40.72 0.01
CA LEU A 299 12.65 -39.34 -0.44
C LEU A 299 11.31 -38.61 -0.50
N VAL A 300 10.28 -39.31 -0.99
CA VAL A 300 8.91 -38.79 -1.07
C VAL A 300 8.35 -38.52 0.33
N ALA A 301 8.53 -39.45 1.27
CA ALA A 301 8.13 -39.27 2.66
C ALA A 301 8.82 -38.06 3.29
N LYS A 302 10.15 -37.96 3.13
CA LYS A 302 10.93 -36.84 3.67
C LYS A 302 10.56 -35.49 3.03
N ALA A 303 10.26 -35.46 1.73
CA ALA A 303 9.74 -34.27 1.07
C ALA A 303 8.37 -33.83 1.64
N ARG A 304 7.48 -34.80 1.92
CA ARG A 304 6.19 -34.51 2.56
C ARG A 304 6.33 -34.01 3.99
N GLU A 305 7.31 -34.50 4.75
CA GLU A 305 7.65 -33.96 6.07
C GLU A 305 8.07 -32.48 5.98
N VAL A 306 8.98 -32.15 5.05
CA VAL A 306 9.42 -30.76 4.83
C VAL A 306 8.25 -29.87 4.39
N VAL A 307 7.38 -30.35 3.52
CA VAL A 307 6.15 -29.64 3.13
C VAL A 307 5.23 -29.40 4.33
N ALA A 308 5.00 -30.42 5.17
CA ALA A 308 4.16 -30.29 6.36
C ALA A 308 4.75 -29.29 7.37
N MET A 309 6.07 -29.23 7.48
CA MET A 309 6.78 -28.27 8.33
C MET A 309 6.66 -26.82 7.82
N LEU A 310 6.69 -26.59 6.50
CA LEU A 310 6.69 -25.24 5.92
C LEU A 310 5.28 -24.65 5.70
N ARG A 311 4.29 -25.49 5.37
CA ARG A 311 2.92 -25.06 5.02
C ARG A 311 2.22 -24.16 6.04
N PRO A 312 2.37 -24.33 7.36
CA PRO A 312 1.76 -23.43 8.34
C PRO A 312 2.26 -21.98 8.25
N HIS A 313 3.40 -21.75 7.58
CA HIS A 313 4.09 -20.47 7.57
C HIS A 313 4.11 -19.79 6.20
N MET A 314 3.90 -20.54 5.11
CA MET A 314 4.01 -20.02 3.75
C MET A 314 3.31 -20.89 2.70
N ASN A 315 3.08 -20.30 1.52
CA ASN A 315 2.58 -21.04 0.37
C ASN A 315 3.67 -21.97 -0.20
N VAL A 316 3.44 -23.28 -0.07
CA VAL A 316 4.36 -24.33 -0.50
C VAL A 316 3.77 -25.09 -1.69
N PHE A 317 4.52 -25.21 -2.77
CA PHE A 317 4.21 -26.08 -3.89
C PHE A 317 4.98 -27.41 -3.76
N TYR A 318 4.35 -28.51 -4.19
CA TYR A 318 4.95 -29.85 -4.14
C TYR A 318 4.79 -30.54 -5.49
N ASP A 319 5.86 -31.12 -6.02
CA ASP A 319 5.83 -31.87 -7.27
C ASP A 319 6.90 -33.00 -7.30
N GLU A 320 6.48 -34.18 -7.73
CA GLU A 320 7.34 -35.36 -7.92
C GLU A 320 7.31 -35.88 -9.37
N THR A 321 6.68 -35.13 -10.27
CA THR A 321 6.54 -35.48 -11.68
C THR A 321 7.73 -34.93 -12.49
N ALA A 322 8.24 -35.76 -13.40
CA ALA A 322 9.37 -35.43 -14.27
C ALA A 322 10.73 -35.16 -13.58
N ALA A 323 11.76 -34.95 -14.40
CA ALA A 323 13.11 -34.67 -13.93
C ALA A 323 13.16 -33.35 -13.13
N ILE A 324 14.09 -33.25 -12.18
CA ILE A 324 14.20 -32.09 -11.27
C ILE A 324 14.37 -30.76 -12.01
N GLY A 325 15.19 -30.74 -13.08
CA GLY A 325 15.37 -29.54 -13.91
C GLY A 325 14.06 -29.01 -14.50
N ARG A 326 13.16 -29.91 -14.96
CA ARG A 326 11.85 -29.50 -15.49
C ARG A 326 10.94 -28.92 -14.39
N ARG A 327 11.04 -29.44 -13.17
CA ARG A 327 10.29 -28.92 -12.02
C ARG A 327 10.77 -27.53 -11.62
N TYR A 328 12.09 -27.31 -11.61
CA TYR A 328 12.64 -25.97 -11.43
C TYR A 328 12.17 -25.01 -12.53
N ARG A 329 12.25 -25.39 -13.81
CA ARG A 329 11.78 -24.54 -14.93
C ARG A 329 10.31 -24.11 -14.76
N ARG A 330 9.40 -25.02 -14.43
CA ARG A 330 7.98 -24.69 -14.15
C ARG A 330 7.83 -23.69 -13.01
N GLN A 331 8.62 -23.83 -11.95
CA GLN A 331 8.58 -22.93 -10.81
C GLN A 331 9.18 -21.56 -11.10
N ASP A 332 10.22 -21.53 -11.95
CA ASP A 332 10.84 -20.32 -12.43
C ASP A 332 9.84 -19.50 -13.26
N GLU A 333 9.09 -20.16 -14.16
CA GLU A 333 8.03 -19.57 -14.99
C GLU A 333 6.89 -18.94 -14.16
N VAL A 334 6.55 -19.51 -13.00
CA VAL A 334 5.54 -18.95 -12.08
C VAL A 334 6.15 -18.11 -10.94
N GLY A 335 7.47 -17.88 -10.99
CA GLY A 335 8.20 -16.97 -10.13
C GLY A 335 8.37 -17.40 -8.68
N THR A 336 8.42 -18.71 -8.41
CA THR A 336 8.72 -19.23 -7.07
C THR A 336 10.19 -18.95 -6.73
N PRO A 337 10.50 -18.21 -5.65
CA PRO A 337 11.85 -17.72 -5.38
C PRO A 337 12.80 -18.82 -4.90
N PHE A 338 12.27 -19.87 -4.25
CA PHE A 338 13.07 -20.94 -3.65
C PHE A 338 12.61 -22.33 -4.10
N GLY A 339 13.58 -23.18 -4.42
CA GLY A 339 13.35 -24.60 -4.65
C GLY A 339 14.10 -25.45 -3.62
N VAL A 340 13.46 -26.47 -3.07
CA VAL A 340 14.04 -27.38 -2.09
C VAL A 340 14.01 -28.79 -2.67
N THR A 341 15.18 -29.38 -2.86
CA THR A 341 15.32 -30.76 -3.33
C THR A 341 15.71 -31.68 -2.19
N ILE A 342 14.98 -32.81 -2.10
CA ILE A 342 15.26 -33.92 -1.20
C ILE A 342 15.92 -35.03 -2.00
N ASP A 343 17.15 -35.39 -1.66
CA ASP A 343 17.96 -36.35 -2.40
C ASP A 343 18.62 -37.37 -1.46
N PHE A 344 19.46 -38.25 -2.01
CA PHE A 344 20.08 -39.35 -1.26
C PHE A 344 20.99 -38.87 -0.11
N GLU A 345 21.61 -37.70 -0.25
CA GLU A 345 22.39 -37.09 0.82
C GLU A 345 21.49 -36.68 1.99
N THR A 346 20.27 -36.20 1.72
CA THR A 346 19.28 -35.90 2.78
C THR A 346 18.99 -37.10 3.67
N LEU A 347 18.97 -38.31 3.10
CA LEU A 347 18.77 -39.56 3.84
C LEU A 347 20.04 -40.07 4.55
N GLY A 348 21.21 -39.51 4.22
CA GLY A 348 22.51 -39.97 4.69
C GLY A 348 22.98 -41.26 4.00
N GLU A 349 22.41 -41.63 2.85
CA GLU A 349 22.78 -42.87 2.12
C GLU A 349 24.18 -42.76 1.48
N THR A 350 24.50 -41.59 0.92
CA THR A 350 25.80 -41.33 0.25
C THR A 350 26.80 -40.59 1.13
N SER A 351 26.30 -39.72 2.01
CA SER A 351 27.08 -38.84 2.89
C SER A 351 26.40 -38.72 4.25
N PRO A 352 26.79 -39.53 5.25
CA PRO A 352 26.18 -39.52 6.58
C PRO A 352 26.18 -38.15 7.26
N GLU A 353 27.19 -37.33 6.98
CA GLU A 353 27.36 -35.96 7.48
C GLU A 353 26.34 -34.96 6.90
N LEU A 354 25.73 -35.28 5.76
CA LEU A 354 24.71 -34.46 5.09
C LEU A 354 23.28 -34.93 5.40
N LYS A 355 23.13 -35.93 6.28
CA LYS A 355 21.82 -36.38 6.75
C LYS A 355 21.03 -35.21 7.33
N ASP A 356 19.73 -35.17 7.02
CA ASP A 356 18.81 -34.10 7.43
C ASP A 356 19.20 -32.70 6.91
N THR A 357 19.93 -32.65 5.79
CA THR A 357 20.14 -31.44 4.99
C THR A 357 19.40 -31.51 3.65
N VAL A 358 19.05 -30.36 3.09
CA VAL A 358 18.39 -30.26 1.79
C VAL A 358 19.16 -29.35 0.86
N THR A 359 19.00 -29.56 -0.44
CA THR A 359 19.51 -28.65 -1.46
C THR A 359 18.51 -27.52 -1.65
N LEU A 360 18.89 -26.30 -1.28
CA LEU A 360 18.13 -25.09 -1.50
C LEU A 360 18.67 -24.39 -2.75
N ARG A 361 17.79 -24.16 -3.72
CA ARG A 361 18.05 -23.41 -4.96
C ARG A 361 17.39 -22.04 -4.91
N GLU A 362 18.12 -21.00 -5.28
CA GLU A 362 17.59 -19.65 -5.47
C GLU A 362 17.21 -19.43 -6.95
N ARG A 363 16.02 -18.87 -7.21
CA ARG A 363 15.47 -18.71 -8.57
C ARG A 363 16.36 -17.86 -9.47
N ASP A 364 16.78 -16.70 -8.96
CA ASP A 364 17.41 -15.66 -9.79
C ASP A 364 18.87 -15.98 -10.11
N SER A 365 19.66 -16.38 -9.11
CA SER A 365 21.06 -16.77 -9.29
C SER A 365 21.23 -18.20 -9.81
N MET A 366 20.19 -19.04 -9.69
CA MET A 366 20.24 -20.49 -9.92
C MET A 366 21.21 -21.25 -9.01
N GLU A 367 21.85 -20.57 -8.04
CA GLU A 367 22.79 -21.15 -7.09
C GLU A 367 22.09 -22.17 -6.20
N GLN A 368 22.83 -23.23 -5.86
CA GLN A 368 22.38 -24.30 -5.00
C GLN A 368 23.30 -24.39 -3.79
N LYS A 369 22.72 -24.47 -2.60
CA LYS A 369 23.47 -24.66 -1.35
C LYS A 369 22.80 -25.70 -0.45
N ARG A 370 23.61 -26.42 0.31
CA ARG A 370 23.12 -27.31 1.36
C ARG A 370 22.75 -26.52 2.59
N ILE A 371 21.58 -26.80 3.14
CA ILE A 371 21.11 -26.23 4.41
C ILE A 371 20.50 -27.33 5.28
N PRO A 372 20.78 -27.36 6.60
CA PRO A 372 20.07 -28.24 7.52
C PRO A 372 18.56 -27.96 7.48
N ILE A 373 17.74 -29.01 7.53
CA ILE A 373 16.27 -28.87 7.56
C ILE A 373 15.82 -28.00 8.73
N SER A 374 16.51 -28.09 9.87
CA SER A 374 16.26 -27.26 11.06
C SER A 374 16.47 -25.77 10.83
N GLN A 375 17.28 -25.36 9.85
CA GLN A 375 17.56 -23.96 9.52
C GLN A 375 16.73 -23.47 8.31
N LEU A 376 16.03 -24.36 7.61
CA LEU A 376 15.28 -24.02 6.41
C LEU A 376 14.16 -23.01 6.66
N LEU A 377 13.32 -23.25 7.68
CA LEU A 377 12.21 -22.35 8.00
C LEU A 377 12.70 -20.95 8.44
N PRO A 378 13.64 -20.80 9.40
CA PRO A 378 14.20 -19.50 9.74
C PRO A 378 14.82 -18.76 8.55
N PHE A 379 15.55 -19.49 7.69
CA PHE A 379 16.14 -18.92 6.48
C PHE A 379 15.07 -18.35 5.54
N LEU A 380 14.04 -19.14 5.23
CA LEU A 380 12.98 -18.72 4.31
C LEU A 380 12.16 -17.55 4.88
N LEU A 381 11.81 -17.58 6.17
CA LEU A 381 11.10 -16.47 6.83
C LEU A 381 11.89 -15.16 6.76
N GLY A 382 13.21 -15.20 6.99
CA GLY A 382 14.07 -14.02 6.88
C GLY A 382 14.22 -13.46 5.45
N LYS A 383 13.79 -14.20 4.43
CA LYS A 383 13.77 -13.75 3.04
C LYS A 383 12.40 -13.29 2.54
N ILE A 384 11.32 -13.79 3.15
CA ILE A 384 9.95 -13.58 2.69
C ILE A 384 9.25 -12.45 3.46
N LEU A 385 9.61 -12.22 4.73
CA LEU A 385 8.96 -11.22 5.60
C LEU A 385 9.41 -9.79 5.30
#